data_AF-A0A1B9GAK8-F1
#
_entry.id   AF-A0A1B9GAK8-F1
#
_cell.length_a   1.000
_cell.length_b   1.000
_cell.length_c   1.000
_cell.angle_alpha   90.00
_cell.angle_beta   90.00
_cell.angle_gamma   90.00
#
_symmetry.space_group_name_H-M   'P 1'
#
loop_
_entity.id
_entity.type
_entity.pdbx_description
1 polymer ?
#
loop_
_entity_poly.entity_id
_entity_poly.type
_entity_poly.pdbx_seq_one_letter_code
_entity_poly.pdbx_strand_id
1 'polypeptide(L)'
;MIPNIKRSLSSSPSPPLTPKKPKPTKSSITATTPKKSPSASSSWTNEKKSAFVKRLVETGYKSMDWRLLAEETQTTEEQCKNQLKPGRSNLRKTLLEMFK
;
A
#
# COMPACT_ATOMS: atom_id res chain seq x y z
N MET A 1 -1.57 -39.35 39.35
CA MET A 1 -1.99 -38.55 40.52
C MET A 1 -1.34 -37.17 40.43
N ILE A 2 -1.97 -36.12 40.96
CA ILE A 2 -1.45 -34.75 41.06
C ILE A 2 -1.71 -34.30 42.51
N PRO A 3 -0.69 -33.86 43.27
CA PRO A 3 -0.53 -32.42 43.60
C PRO A 3 0.98 -32.03 43.67
N ASN A 4 1.44 -30.85 44.10
CA ASN A 4 0.79 -29.67 44.68
C ASN A 4 1.62 -28.41 44.35
N ILE A 5 1.00 -27.23 44.21
CA ILE A 5 1.70 -25.93 44.10
C ILE A 5 1.60 -25.20 45.44
N LYS A 6 2.72 -24.76 46.03
CA LYS A 6 2.72 -23.95 47.26
C LYS A 6 3.82 -22.90 47.34
N ARG A 7 3.38 -21.64 47.55
CA ARG A 7 4.05 -20.52 48.23
C ARG A 7 5.21 -19.85 47.45
N SER A 8 5.27 -18.53 47.20
CA SER A 8 5.05 -17.30 48.02
C SER A 8 6.21 -17.04 49.00
N LEU A 9 6.76 -15.83 49.20
CA LEU A 9 6.25 -14.45 48.98
C LEU A 9 7.40 -13.40 49.12
N SER A 10 7.08 -12.11 48.91
CA SER A 10 7.65 -10.91 49.61
C SER A 10 8.86 -10.12 49.06
N SER A 11 8.56 -8.87 48.66
CA SER A 11 9.12 -7.57 49.09
C SER A 11 10.59 -7.12 48.82
N SER A 12 10.70 -5.83 48.48
CA SER A 12 11.92 -5.02 48.30
C SER A 12 12.44 -4.45 49.65
N PRO A 13 13.70 -3.97 49.72
CA PRO A 13 13.89 -2.52 49.68
C PRO A 13 15.11 -2.01 48.85
N SER A 14 15.11 -0.71 48.58
CA SER A 14 16.22 0.16 48.10
C SER A 14 16.54 1.20 49.21
N PRO A 15 17.60 2.06 49.20
CA PRO A 15 18.43 2.62 48.10
C PRO A 15 19.96 2.36 48.39
N PRO A 16 21.00 3.23 48.25
CA PRO A 16 21.12 4.58 47.66
C PRO A 16 22.40 4.99 46.85
N LEU A 17 22.23 6.07 46.07
CA LEU A 17 23.20 7.13 45.72
C LEU A 17 24.41 6.86 44.78
N THR A 18 24.96 7.98 44.27
CA THR A 18 25.82 8.18 43.08
C THR A 18 27.29 8.53 43.49
N PRO A 19 28.26 9.01 42.65
CA PRO A 19 28.27 9.29 41.20
C PRO A 19 29.57 8.95 40.40
N LYS A 20 29.53 9.05 39.05
CA LYS A 20 30.45 9.86 38.19
C LYS A 20 30.16 9.69 36.68
N LYS A 21 30.59 10.68 35.87
CA LYS A 21 30.27 10.82 34.43
C LYS A 21 31.53 11.09 33.59
N PRO A 22 31.83 10.25 32.58
CA PRO A 22 32.72 10.62 31.48
C PRO A 22 31.98 11.16 30.24
N LYS A 23 32.62 12.16 29.65
CA LYS A 23 32.33 12.96 28.45
C LYS A 23 31.91 12.16 27.19
N PRO A 24 30.84 12.53 26.45
CA PRO A 24 30.61 11.98 25.10
C PRO A 24 31.60 12.56 24.08
N THR A 25 32.21 11.71 23.26
CA THR A 25 33.21 12.12 22.27
C THR A 25 32.53 12.68 21.00
N LYS A 26 32.86 13.92 20.64
CA LYS A 26 32.22 14.65 19.52
C LYS A 26 32.83 14.30 18.16
N SER A 27 32.50 13.13 17.62
CA SER A 27 32.88 12.74 16.25
C SER A 27 31.85 13.23 15.23
N SER A 28 31.99 14.49 14.79
CA SER A 28 31.10 15.12 13.82
C SER A 28 31.36 14.63 12.38
N ILE A 29 31.03 13.38 12.08
CA ILE A 29 30.94 12.92 10.68
C ILE A 29 29.66 13.53 10.10
N THR A 30 29.80 14.71 9.50
CA THR A 30 28.73 15.36 8.74
C THR A 30 28.53 14.58 7.45
N ALA A 31 27.75 13.51 7.54
CA ALA A 31 27.31 12.75 6.37
C ALA A 31 26.46 13.68 5.51
N THR A 32 27.07 14.25 4.48
CA THR A 32 26.40 15.02 3.43
C THR A 32 25.57 14.04 2.60
N THR A 33 24.38 13.70 3.12
CA THR A 33 23.36 12.94 2.40
C THR A 33 23.26 13.54 1.00
N PRO A 34 23.54 12.77 -0.07
CA PRO A 34 23.42 13.29 -1.43
C PRO A 34 22.03 13.89 -1.56
N LYS A 35 21.96 15.20 -1.85
CA LYS A 35 20.69 15.92 -2.01
C LYS A 35 20.01 15.33 -3.23
N LYS A 36 19.25 14.26 -3.01
CA LYS A 36 18.54 13.51 -4.05
C LYS A 36 17.81 14.56 -4.86
N SER A 37 18.19 14.66 -6.14
CA SER A 37 17.55 15.60 -7.04
C SER A 37 16.04 15.42 -6.92
N PRO A 38 15.24 16.48 -6.98
CA PRO A 38 13.80 16.33 -7.12
C PRO A 38 13.59 15.64 -8.46
N SER A 39 13.54 14.30 -8.42
CA SER A 39 13.09 13.49 -9.52
C SER A 39 11.77 14.09 -9.93
N ALA A 40 11.64 14.44 -11.20
CA ALA A 40 10.37 14.85 -11.78
C ALA A 40 9.48 13.60 -11.90
N SER A 41 9.17 12.99 -10.75
CA SER A 41 8.04 12.10 -10.58
C SER A 41 6.81 12.92 -10.95
N SER A 42 6.42 12.83 -12.22
CA SER A 42 5.17 13.40 -12.72
C SER A 42 4.08 12.89 -11.79
N SER A 43 3.63 13.76 -10.89
CA SER A 43 2.82 13.31 -9.78
C SER A 43 1.50 12.83 -10.32
N TRP A 44 1.35 11.50 -10.36
CA TRP A 44 0.15 10.79 -10.77
C TRP A 44 -0.90 10.96 -9.66
N THR A 45 -1.49 12.14 -9.61
CA THR A 45 -2.67 12.43 -8.80
C THR A 45 -3.80 11.47 -9.19
N ASN A 46 -4.70 11.18 -8.26
CA ASN A 46 -5.81 10.26 -8.51
C ASN A 46 -6.68 10.75 -9.68
N GLU A 47 -6.86 12.06 -9.84
CA GLU A 47 -7.49 12.67 -11.02
C GLU A 47 -6.82 12.28 -12.35
N LYS A 48 -5.48 12.37 -12.44
CA LYS A 48 -4.74 11.99 -13.66
C LYS A 48 -4.86 10.49 -13.95
N LYS A 49 -4.79 9.65 -12.92
CA LYS A 49 -4.99 8.20 -13.05
C LYS A 49 -6.41 7.90 -13.52
N SER A 50 -7.42 8.52 -12.91
CA SER A 50 -8.84 8.36 -13.24
C SER A 50 -9.15 8.80 -14.68
N ALA A 51 -8.61 9.94 -15.12
CA ALA A 51 -8.75 10.42 -16.50
C ALA A 51 -8.06 9.49 -17.52
N PHE A 52 -6.85 9.01 -17.20
CA PHE A 52 -6.11 8.06 -18.03
C PHE A 52 -6.84 6.71 -18.15
N VAL A 53 -7.28 6.13 -17.02
CA VAL A 53 -8.02 4.86 -16.98
C VAL A 53 -9.37 4.98 -17.68
N LYS A 54 -10.10 6.10 -17.50
CA LYS A 54 -11.33 6.38 -18.25
C LYS A 54 -11.08 6.34 -19.75
N ARG A 55 -10.01 7.00 -20.24
CA ARG A 55 -9.69 7.03 -21.67
C ARG A 55 -9.20 5.67 -22.19
N LEU A 56 -8.42 4.95 -21.40
CA LEU A 56 -7.96 3.59 -21.72
C LEU A 56 -9.13 2.62 -21.88
N VAL A 57 -10.10 2.64 -20.96
CA VAL A 57 -11.32 1.83 -21.04
C VAL A 57 -12.20 2.24 -22.23
N GLU A 58 -12.33 3.54 -22.53
CA GLU A 58 -13.12 4.03 -23.67
C GLU A 58 -12.51 3.73 -25.04
N THR A 59 -11.18 3.71 -25.15
CA THR A 59 -10.48 3.27 -26.36
C THR A 59 -10.52 1.75 -26.49
N GLY A 60 -10.15 1.01 -25.43
CA GLY A 60 -10.15 -0.45 -25.41
C GLY A 60 -11.52 -1.04 -25.75
N TYR A 61 -12.61 -0.49 -25.22
CA TYR A 61 -13.97 -0.93 -25.56
C TYR A 61 -14.28 -0.87 -27.07
N LYS A 62 -13.59 -0.01 -27.84
CA LYS A 62 -13.76 0.13 -29.29
C LYS A 62 -12.77 -0.66 -30.13
N SER A 63 -11.59 -1.00 -29.59
CA SER A 63 -10.47 -1.59 -30.34
C SER A 63 -10.07 -2.99 -29.90
N MET A 64 -10.69 -3.54 -28.85
CA MET A 64 -10.34 -4.84 -28.28
C MET A 64 -11.10 -5.98 -28.99
N ASP A 65 -10.39 -7.08 -29.26
CA ASP A 65 -11.04 -8.30 -29.74
C ASP A 65 -11.80 -8.97 -28.59
N TRP A 66 -13.12 -8.94 -28.70
CA TRP A 66 -14.02 -9.51 -27.70
C TRP A 66 -14.10 -11.03 -27.76
N ARG A 67 -13.74 -11.68 -28.88
CA ARG A 67 -13.75 -13.14 -28.99
C ARG A 67 -12.56 -13.75 -28.29
N LEU A 68 -11.36 -13.23 -28.56
CA LEU A 68 -10.14 -13.68 -27.92
C LEU A 68 -10.24 -13.47 -26.39
N LEU A 69 -10.75 -12.32 -25.95
CA LEU A 69 -11.01 -12.07 -24.52
C LEU A 69 -12.08 -12.99 -23.92
N ALA A 70 -13.14 -13.32 -24.66
CA ALA A 70 -14.18 -14.26 -24.22
C ALA A 70 -13.62 -15.68 -24.04
N GLU A 71 -12.79 -16.13 -25.00
CA GLU A 71 -12.10 -17.42 -24.96
C GLU A 71 -11.09 -17.49 -23.79
N GLU A 72 -10.23 -16.48 -23.64
CA GLU A 72 -9.24 -16.39 -22.55
C GLU A 72 -9.90 -16.37 -21.16
N THR A 73 -11.03 -15.67 -21.01
CA THR A 73 -11.75 -15.57 -19.73
C THR A 73 -12.77 -16.69 -19.49
N GLN A 74 -13.01 -17.56 -20.47
CA GLN A 74 -14.09 -18.56 -20.47
C GLN A 74 -15.49 -17.96 -20.21
N THR A 75 -15.75 -16.76 -20.72
CA THR A 75 -17.05 -16.06 -20.60
C THR A 75 -17.61 -15.70 -21.99
N THR A 76 -18.84 -15.19 -22.08
CA THR A 76 -19.39 -14.74 -23.38
C THR A 76 -18.92 -13.33 -23.74
N GLU A 77 -18.82 -13.01 -25.05
CA GLU A 77 -18.51 -11.65 -25.52
C GLU A 77 -19.39 -10.58 -24.84
N GLU A 78 -20.66 -10.91 -24.58
CA GLU A 78 -21.63 -10.03 -23.95
C GLU A 78 -21.36 -9.81 -22.46
N GLN A 79 -20.86 -10.82 -21.74
CA GLN A 79 -20.41 -10.69 -20.36
C GLN A 79 -19.17 -9.77 -20.30
N CYS A 80 -18.18 -9.96 -21.17
CA CYS A 80 -17.02 -9.08 -21.30
C CYS A 80 -17.44 -7.63 -21.61
N LYS A 81 -18.27 -7.43 -22.64
CA LYS A 81 -18.78 -6.10 -23.05
C LYS A 81 -19.58 -5.45 -21.92
N ASN A 82 -20.41 -6.21 -21.21
CA ASN A 82 -21.15 -5.69 -20.06
C ASN A 82 -20.21 -5.18 -18.97
N GLN A 83 -19.10 -5.88 -18.65
CA GLN A 83 -18.17 -5.46 -17.59
C GLN A 83 -17.54 -4.06 -17.82
N LEU A 84 -17.47 -3.61 -19.06
CA LEU A 84 -16.89 -2.31 -19.45
C LEU A 84 -17.92 -1.25 -19.89
N LYS A 85 -19.23 -1.58 -19.91
CA LYS A 85 -20.31 -0.60 -20.14
C LYS A 85 -20.36 0.47 -19.03
N PRO A 86 -20.62 1.75 -19.36
CA PRO A 86 -20.86 2.79 -18.37
C PRO A 86 -22.20 2.60 -17.63
N GLY A 87 -22.35 3.23 -16.46
CA GLY A 87 -23.61 3.29 -15.72
C GLY A 87 -24.01 2.04 -14.93
N ARG A 88 -23.20 0.97 -14.95
CA ARG A 88 -23.42 -0.27 -14.19
C ARG A 88 -22.35 -0.48 -13.10
N SER A 89 -22.67 -1.26 -12.08
CA SER A 89 -21.80 -1.64 -10.95
C SER A 89 -20.79 -2.74 -11.35
N ASN A 90 -19.96 -2.44 -12.34
CA ASN A 90 -19.14 -3.40 -13.07
C ASN A 90 -17.64 -3.07 -12.93
N LEU A 91 -16.76 -3.87 -13.55
CA LEU A 91 -15.29 -3.69 -13.52
C LEU A 91 -14.85 -2.24 -13.80
N ARG A 92 -15.50 -1.56 -14.76
CA ARG A 92 -15.29 -0.13 -15.05
C ARG A 92 -15.59 0.82 -13.88
N LYS A 93 -16.58 0.52 -13.02
CA LYS A 93 -16.86 1.31 -11.80
C LYS A 93 -15.75 1.09 -10.79
N THR A 94 -15.41 -0.17 -10.50
CA THR A 94 -14.35 -0.54 -9.55
C THR A 94 -13.02 0.13 -9.87
N LEU A 95 -12.59 0.07 -11.14
CA LEU A 95 -11.35 0.71 -11.61
C LEU A 95 -11.32 2.24 -11.42
N LEU A 96 -12.46 2.93 -11.53
CA LEU A 96 -12.55 4.36 -11.30
C LEU A 96 -12.70 4.73 -9.81
N GLU A 97 -13.26 3.81 -9.02
CA GLU A 97 -13.44 3.97 -7.57
C GLU A 97 -12.12 3.81 -6.80
N MET A 98 -11.19 2.99 -7.32
CA MET A 98 -9.80 2.89 -6.83
C MET A 98 -8.96 4.17 -7.03
N PHE A 99 -9.45 5.14 -7.81
CA PHE A 99 -8.78 6.44 -8.08
C PHE A 99 -9.70 7.64 -7.81
N LYS A 100 -10.57 7.51 -6.81
CA LYS A 100 -11.23 8.66 -6.15
C LYS A 100 -10.38 9.24 -5.02
#